data_AF-A0A8H5AEV4-F1
#
_entry.id   AF-A0A8H5AEV4-F1
#
_cell.length_a   1.000
_cell.length_b   1.000
_cell.length_c   1.000
_cell.angle_alpha   90.00
_cell.angle_beta   90.00
_cell.angle_gamma   90.00
#
_symmetry.space_group_name_H-M   'P 1'
#
loop_
_entity.id
_entity.type
_entity.pdbx_description
1 polymer ?
#
loop_
_entity_poly.entity_id
_entity_poly.type
_entity_poly.pdbx_seq_one_letter_code
_entity_poly.pdbx_strand_id
1 'polypeptide(L)'
;MHWASFDRDVLHAYRREHRLNTPSSFSSPYCQWILSQPNGIGIHSPTMVRRRQARRQSKDQLALAVRKHFNGMGVQENDVIVDFIYKIRHDPSRISKPYAGGKTPTFAK
;
A
#
# COMPACT_ATOMS: atom_id res chain seq x y z
N MET A 1 14.69 5.97 4.49
CA MET A 1 13.26 6.21 4.19
C MET A 1 12.40 5.55 5.27
N HIS A 2 11.56 6.32 5.96
CA HIS A 2 10.63 5.80 6.96
C HIS A 2 9.30 5.41 6.28
N TRP A 3 9.14 4.14 5.91
CA TRP A 3 8.01 3.69 5.10
C TRP A 3 6.67 3.64 5.85
N ALA A 4 6.67 3.60 7.18
CA ALA A 4 5.46 3.48 7.99
C ALA A 4 4.64 4.79 8.09
N SER A 5 5.29 5.94 7.91
CA SER A 5 4.61 7.25 7.91
C SER A 5 3.81 7.50 6.64
N PHE A 6 4.11 6.82 5.53
CA PHE A 6 3.34 7.01 4.31
C PHE A 6 1.90 6.57 4.49
N ASP A 7 1.00 7.23 3.76
CA ASP A 7 -0.39 6.84 3.75
C ASP A 7 -0.57 5.44 3.14
N ARG A 8 -1.61 4.75 3.58
CA ARG A 8 -2.00 3.43 3.10
C ARG A 8 -2.14 3.42 1.58
N ASP A 9 -2.71 4.46 0.99
CA ASP A 9 -2.98 4.49 -0.45
C ASP A 9 -1.69 4.67 -1.26
N VAL A 10 -0.70 5.38 -0.74
CA VAL A 10 0.65 5.46 -1.33
C VAL A 10 1.34 4.09 -1.30
N LEU A 11 1.26 3.37 -0.18
CA LEU A 11 1.81 2.02 -0.07
C LEU A 11 1.14 1.04 -1.05
N HIS A 12 -0.18 1.14 -1.25
CA HIS A 12 -0.91 0.32 -2.23
C HIS A 12 -0.69 0.76 -3.67
N ALA A 13 -0.44 2.04 -3.93
CA ALA A 13 -0.02 2.51 -5.24
C ALA A 13 1.32 1.90 -5.63
N TYR A 14 2.31 1.98 -4.74
CA TYR A 14 3.62 1.35 -4.93
C TYR A 14 3.50 -0.16 -5.18
N ARG A 15 2.69 -0.84 -4.36
CA ARG A 15 2.42 -2.28 -4.52
C ARG A 15 1.84 -2.62 -5.90
N ARG A 16 0.92 -1.80 -6.43
CA ARG A 16 0.30 -2.03 -7.74
C ARG A 16 1.26 -1.79 -8.89
N GLU A 17 2.04 -0.72 -8.81
CA GLU A 17 3.01 -0.35 -9.84
C GLU A 17 4.11 -1.42 -9.98
N HIS A 18 4.67 -1.85 -8.86
CA HIS A 18 5.75 -2.83 -8.82
C HIS A 18 5.26 -4.29 -8.69
N ARG A 19 3.94 -4.54 -8.78
CA ARG A 19 3.31 -5.87 -8.70
C ARG A 19 3.80 -6.74 -7.52
N LEU A 20 3.95 -6.15 -6.33
CA LEU A 20 4.43 -6.86 -5.15
C LEU A 20 3.50 -8.00 -4.74
N ASN A 21 4.06 -9.20 -4.53
CA ASN A 21 3.38 -10.39 -4.01
C ASN A 21 3.17 -10.32 -2.48
N THR A 22 2.52 -9.25 -2.04
CA THR A 22 2.14 -9.04 -0.64
C THR A 22 0.63 -8.92 -0.55
N PRO A 23 -0.03 -9.43 0.50
CA PRO A 23 -1.48 -9.26 0.64
C PRO A 23 -1.87 -7.81 0.90
N SER A 24 -3.15 -7.48 0.72
CA SER A 24 -3.65 -6.13 0.99
C SER A 24 -3.67 -5.83 2.50
N SER A 25 -3.42 -4.59 2.89
CA SER A 25 -3.54 -4.17 4.29
C SER A 25 -5.00 -3.95 4.67
N PHE A 26 -5.30 -4.02 5.97
CA PHE A 26 -6.59 -3.58 6.50
C PHE A 26 -6.87 -2.11 6.14
N SER A 27 -8.15 -1.77 5.99
CA SER A 27 -8.58 -0.40 5.66
C SER A 27 -8.51 0.53 6.88
N SER A 28 -8.80 -0.01 8.06
CA SER A 28 -8.85 0.72 9.32
C SER A 28 -8.34 -0.19 10.45
N PRO A 29 -7.71 0.37 11.50
CA PRO A 29 -7.36 -0.36 12.72
C PRO A 29 -8.57 -1.07 13.36
N TYR A 30 -9.76 -0.47 13.23
CA TYR A 30 -11.00 -1.07 13.72
C TYR A 30 -11.36 -2.37 12.99
N CYS A 31 -11.25 -2.38 11.66
CA CYS A 31 -11.45 -3.58 10.86
C CYS A 31 -10.38 -4.64 11.16
N GLN A 32 -9.13 -4.22 11.40
CA GLN A 32 -8.08 -5.14 11.83
C GLN A 32 -8.47 -5.78 13.16
N TRP A 33 -8.91 -5.01 14.15
CA TRP A 33 -9.34 -5.53 15.43
C TRP A 33 -10.46 -6.56 15.25
N ILE A 34 -11.59 -6.22 14.62
CA ILE A 34 -12.73 -7.14 14.38
C ILE A 34 -12.31 -8.44 13.70
N LEU A 35 -11.50 -8.33 12.64
CA LEU A 35 -11.13 -9.49 11.83
C LEU A 35 -10.06 -10.37 12.49
N SER A 36 -9.28 -9.81 13.41
CA SER A 36 -8.19 -10.50 14.09
C SER A 36 -8.56 -11.07 15.46
N GLN A 37 -9.78 -10.79 15.97
CA GLN A 37 -10.17 -11.24 17.31
C GLN A 37 -10.13 -12.77 17.41
N PRO A 38 -9.43 -13.33 18.42
CA PRO A 38 -9.50 -14.75 18.70
C PRO A 38 -10.95 -15.10 19.07
N ASN A 39 -11.48 -16.17 18.47
CA ASN A 39 -12.84 -16.67 18.68
C ASN A 39 -13.98 -15.77 18.17
N GLY A 40 -13.68 -14.71 17.41
CA GLY A 40 -14.68 -13.89 16.73
C GLY A 40 -15.05 -14.43 15.34
N ILE A 41 -16.27 -14.16 14.88
CA ILE A 41 -16.73 -14.51 13.51
C ILE A 41 -15.84 -13.90 12.41
N GLY A 42 -15.10 -12.83 12.72
CA GLY A 42 -14.17 -12.17 11.79
C GLY A 42 -13.10 -13.10 11.20
N ILE A 43 -12.65 -14.12 11.94
CA ILE A 43 -11.66 -15.09 11.46
C ILE A 43 -12.22 -16.01 10.36
N HIS A 44 -13.54 -16.18 10.34
CA HIS A 44 -14.28 -16.95 9.34
C HIS A 44 -14.63 -16.13 8.08
N SER A 45 -14.27 -14.85 8.05
CA SER A 45 -14.42 -14.00 6.86
C SER A 45 -13.66 -14.61 5.67
N PRO A 46 -14.18 -14.47 4.43
CA PRO A 46 -13.47 -14.89 3.21
C PRO A 46 -12.05 -14.33 3.09
N THR A 47 -11.76 -13.20 3.74
CA THR A 47 -10.44 -12.57 3.74
C THR A 47 -9.48 -13.12 4.81
N MET A 48 -10.01 -13.70 5.88
CA MET A 48 -9.25 -14.24 7.02
C MET A 48 -9.12 -15.77 6.99
N VAL A 49 -10.06 -16.49 6.37
CA VAL A 49 -10.01 -17.96 6.22
C VAL A 49 -8.90 -18.43 5.28
N ARG A 50 -8.44 -17.55 4.37
CA ARG A 50 -7.34 -17.85 3.44
C ARG A 50 -6.07 -18.31 4.16
N ARG A 51 -5.17 -18.98 3.42
CA ARG A 51 -3.81 -19.30 3.91
C ARG A 51 -3.14 -18.05 4.46
N ARG A 52 -2.36 -18.18 5.54
CA ARG A 52 -1.74 -17.03 6.25
C ARG A 52 -1.05 -16.02 5.32
N GLN A 53 -0.37 -16.50 4.28
CA GLN A 53 0.32 -15.67 3.29
C GLN A 53 -0.63 -14.78 2.45
N ALA A 54 -1.89 -15.18 2.28
CA ALA A 54 -2.90 -14.47 1.51
C ALA A 54 -3.91 -13.70 2.38
N ARG A 55 -3.79 -13.77 3.72
CA ARG A 55 -4.61 -13.01 4.66
C ARG A 55 -4.23 -11.54 4.62
N ARG A 56 -5.18 -10.67 4.99
CA ARG A 56 -4.89 -9.24 5.13
C ARG A 56 -3.83 -9.00 6.20
N GLN A 57 -2.93 -8.05 5.94
CA GLN A 57 -1.82 -7.70 6.82
C GLN A 57 -2.01 -6.33 7.48
N SER A 58 -1.24 -6.03 8.53
CA SER A 58 -1.24 -4.67 9.11
C SER A 58 -0.58 -3.67 8.15
N LYS A 59 -0.82 -2.37 8.38
CA LYS A 59 -0.15 -1.31 7.62
C LYS A 59 1.37 -1.41 7.76
N ASP A 60 1.87 -1.72 8.96
CA ASP A 60 3.30 -1.81 9.24
C ASP A 60 3.97 -2.97 8.50
N GLN A 61 3.27 -4.11 8.38
CA GLN A 61 3.76 -5.25 7.61
C GLN A 61 3.84 -4.92 6.11
N LEU A 62 2.85 -4.18 5.58
CA LEU A 62 2.91 -3.69 4.20
C LEU A 62 4.09 -2.74 4.00
N ALA A 63 4.28 -1.77 4.91
CA ALA A 63 5.39 -0.83 4.85
C ALA A 63 6.77 -1.54 4.91
N LEU A 64 6.88 -2.58 5.73
CA LEU A 64 8.11 -3.39 5.81
C LEU A 64 8.39 -4.13 4.51
N ALA A 65 7.35 -4.72 3.89
CA ALA A 65 7.50 -5.44 2.64
C ALA A 65 7.89 -4.50 1.48
N VAL A 66 7.29 -3.30 1.43
CA VAL A 66 7.66 -2.23 0.49
C VAL A 66 9.11 -1.81 0.70
N ARG A 67 9.52 -1.59 1.96
CA ARG A 67 10.91 -1.26 2.30
C ARG A 67 11.88 -2.33 1.81
N LYS A 68 11.57 -3.60 2.06
CA LYS A 68 12.41 -4.73 1.65
C LYS A 68 12.54 -4.79 0.12
N HIS A 69 11.43 -4.62 -0.59
CA HIS A 69 11.42 -4.58 -2.04
C HIS A 69 12.26 -3.42 -2.58
N PHE A 70 12.01 -2.21 -2.10
CA PHE A 70 12.74 -1.01 -2.51
C PHE A 70 14.26 -1.16 -2.32
N ASN A 71 14.69 -1.67 -1.16
CA ASN A 71 16.10 -1.92 -0.88
C ASN A 71 16.73 -2.99 -1.80
N GLY A 72 15.93 -3.93 -2.32
CA GLY A 72 16.38 -5.01 -3.20
C GLY A 72 16.32 -4.68 -4.69
N MET A 73 15.73 -3.55 -5.09
CA MET A 73 15.53 -3.21 -6.51
C MET A 73 16.80 -2.79 -7.25
N GLY A 74 17.90 -2.47 -6.55
CA GLY A 74 19.18 -2.13 -7.20
C GLY A 74 19.10 -0.93 -8.15
N VAL A 75 18.33 0.09 -7.78
CA VAL A 75 18.08 1.27 -8.63
C VAL A 75 19.37 2.09 -8.78
N GLN A 76 19.77 2.36 -10.02
CA GLN A 76 20.89 3.27 -10.32
C GLN A 76 20.41 4.73 -10.30
N GLU A 77 21.14 5.58 -9.59
CA GLU A 77 20.78 6.99 -9.39
C GLU A 77 20.72 7.77 -10.72
N ASN A 78 21.67 7.53 -11.61
CA ASN A 78 21.76 8.23 -12.90
C ASN A 78 20.49 8.04 -13.74
N ASP A 79 19.99 6.81 -13.83
CA ASP A 79 18.78 6.49 -14.62
C ASP A 79 17.55 7.21 -14.06
N VAL A 80 17.45 7.31 -12.73
CA VAL A 80 16.35 8.01 -12.06
C VAL A 80 16.40 9.51 -12.30
N ILE A 81 17.60 10.11 -12.24
CA ILE A 81 17.77 11.56 -12.49
C ILE A 81 17.38 11.90 -13.93
N VAL A 82 17.83 11.11 -14.90
CA VAL A 82 17.50 11.31 -16.32
C VAL A 82 16.00 11.19 -16.54
N ASP A 83 15.37 10.12 -16.04
CA ASP A 83 13.91 9.91 -16.16
C ASP A 83 13.12 11.02 -15.48
N PHE A 84 13.57 11.52 -14.33
CA PHE A 84 12.93 12.63 -13.62
C PHE A 84 13.00 13.95 -14.40
N ILE A 85 14.19 14.35 -14.86
CA ILE A 85 14.37 15.57 -15.66
C ILE A 85 13.55 15.49 -16.95
N TYR A 86 13.57 14.33 -17.60
CA TYR A 86 12.80 14.08 -18.81
C TYR A 86 11.30 14.25 -18.54
N LYS A 87 10.77 13.59 -17.51
CA LYS A 87 9.34 13.67 -17.13
C LYS A 87 8.89 15.08 -16.77
N ILE A 88 9.70 15.85 -16.04
CA ILE A 88 9.36 17.24 -15.69
C ILE A 88 9.28 18.12 -16.93
N ARG A 89 10.22 17.96 -17.87
CA ARG A 89 10.31 18.81 -19.06
C ARG A 89 9.23 18.48 -20.09
N HIS A 90 8.84 17.21 -20.21
CA HIS A 90 7.95 16.76 -21.28
C HIS A 90 6.51 16.45 -20.83
N ASP A 91 6.24 16.29 -19.53
CA ASP A 91 4.93 15.83 -19.04
C ASP A 91 4.50 16.48 -17.69
N PRO A 92 4.45 17.82 -17.58
CA PRO A 92 4.17 18.51 -16.31
C PRO A 92 2.77 18.18 -15.73
N SER A 93 1.81 17.80 -16.59
CA SER A 93 0.43 17.47 -16.19
C SER A 93 0.29 16.12 -15.47
N ARG A 94 1.29 15.23 -15.54
CA ARG A 94 1.26 13.94 -14.83
C ARG A 94 1.65 14.07 -13.36
N ILE A 95 2.40 15.10 -13.02
CA ILE A 95 2.84 15.38 -11.63
C ILE A 95 1.67 15.88 -10.78
N SER A 96 0.72 16.59 -11.39
CA SER A 96 -0.41 17.22 -10.68
C SER A 96 -1.62 16.32 -10.46
N LYS A 97 -1.60 15.05 -10.90
CA LYS A 97 -2.72 14.13 -10.66
C LYS A 97 -2.57 13.54 -9.25
N PRO A 98 -3.33 14.00 -8.24
CA PRO A 98 -3.36 13.30 -6.97
C PRO A 98 -3.82 11.87 -7.22
N TYR A 99 -3.26 10.91 -6.49
CA TYR A 99 -3.80 9.56 -6.44
C TYR A 99 -5.29 9.65 -6.05
N ALA A 100 -6.18 9.46 -7.03
CA ALA A 100 -7.62 9.48 -6.82
C ALA A 100 -8.04 8.18 -6.12
N GLY A 101 -7.85 8.11 -4.81
CA GLY A 101 -8.22 6.97 -3.98
C GLY A 101 -8.66 7.45 -2.61
N GLY A 102 -9.96 7.36 -2.34
CA GLY A 102 -10.52 7.64 -1.01
C GLY A 102 -11.79 8.47 -1.06
N LYS A 103 -12.89 7.92 -1.60
CA LYS A 103 -14.23 8.44 -1.28
C LYS A 103 -14.42 8.23 0.22
N THR A 104 -14.40 9.30 1.01
CA THR A 104 -14.80 9.25 2.42
C THR A 104 -16.24 8.70 2.48
N PRO A 105 -16.53 7.62 3.22
CA PRO A 105 -17.91 7.22 3.44
C PRO A 105 -18.55 8.29 4.34
N THR A 106 -19.28 9.21 3.74
CA THR A 106 -20.21 10.10 4.43
C THR A 106 -21.29 9.25 5.06
N PHE A 107 -21.14 8.92 6.35
CA PHE A 107 -22.28 8.53 7.17
C PHE A 107 -23.07 9.80 7.48
N ALA A 108 -24.18 9.99 6.76
CA ALA A 108 -25.20 10.94 7.15
C ALA A 108 -25.76 10.53 8.52
N LYS A 109 -25.95 11.52 9.41
CA LYS A 109 -26.60 11.38 10.71
C LYS A 109 -28.10 11.14 10.54
#